data_AF-A0A021W0P9-F1
#
_entry.id   AF-A0A021W0P9-F1
#
_cell.length_a   1.000
_cell.length_b   1.000
_cell.length_c   1.000
_cell.angle_alpha   90.00
_cell.angle_beta   90.00
_cell.angle_gamma   90.00
#
_symmetry.space_group_name_H-M   'P 1'
#
loop_
_entity.id
_entity.type
_entity.pdbx_description
1 polymer ?
#
loop_
_entity_poly.entity_id
_entity_poly.type
_entity_poly.pdbx_seq_one_letter_code
_entity_poly.pdbx_strand_id
1 'polypeptide(L)'
;MTGFNPADHPRAGSGQFTAKARTEPDITLAAEAGDVDAEYERWETVTRQVAALLPSNMLDDGDGPTIFFGSRAADDNFGDHAFIRVPADGLDEERLFHWQFQTESFPERLPSGYHEVSEVSEHLTIDSDPADVAAWIQEQMWKYKTPPLRIPDDV
;
A
#
# COMPACT_ATOMS: atom_id res chain seq x y z
N MET A 1 -25.31 66.93 28.18
CA MET A 1 -26.26 65.85 27.84
C MET A 1 -26.82 66.12 26.46
N THR A 2 -26.36 65.38 25.47
CA THR A 2 -26.99 65.26 24.15
C THR A 2 -26.92 63.78 23.80
N GLY A 3 -28.09 63.14 23.87
CA GLY A 3 -28.25 61.70 23.72
C GLY A 3 -28.05 61.26 22.28
N PHE A 4 -27.61 60.02 22.12
CA PHE A 4 -27.57 59.29 20.87
C PHE A 4 -28.94 59.34 20.17
N ASN A 5 -28.99 59.84 18.92
CA ASN A 5 -30.17 59.81 18.07
C ASN A 5 -30.11 58.57 17.15
N PRO A 6 -30.92 57.53 17.38
CA PRO A 6 -30.88 56.30 16.58
C PRO A 6 -31.40 56.46 15.15
N ALA A 7 -31.91 57.64 14.77
CA ALA A 7 -32.42 57.92 13.42
C ALA A 7 -31.33 58.29 12.40
N ASP A 8 -30.15 58.73 12.84
CA ASP A 8 -29.05 59.16 11.94
C ASP A 8 -28.03 58.05 11.65
N HIS A 9 -28.25 56.84 12.18
CA HIS A 9 -27.48 55.67 11.80
C HIS A 9 -28.13 54.99 10.58
N PRO A 10 -27.39 54.74 9.49
CA PRO A 10 -27.90 53.94 8.39
C PRO A 10 -28.25 52.55 8.95
N ARG A 11 -29.55 52.27 9.10
CA ARG A 11 -30.03 50.91 9.32
C ARG A 11 -29.51 50.09 8.16
N ALA A 12 -28.63 49.14 8.46
CA ALA A 12 -28.21 48.12 7.51
C ALA A 12 -29.49 47.58 6.86
N GLY A 13 -29.63 47.86 5.56
CA GLY A 13 -30.76 47.38 4.79
C GLY A 13 -30.88 45.88 4.98
N SER A 14 -32.11 45.41 5.08
CA SER A 14 -32.50 44.01 4.94
C SER A 14 -32.16 43.53 3.52
N GLY A 15 -30.86 43.44 3.23
CA GLY A 15 -30.29 42.72 2.12
C GLY A 15 -30.16 41.27 2.55
N GLN A 16 -31.25 40.53 2.37
CA GLN A 16 -31.18 39.07 2.37
C GLN A 16 -30.17 38.71 1.27
N PHE A 17 -28.99 38.20 1.65
CA PHE A 17 -28.09 37.56 0.71
C PHE A 17 -28.84 36.37 0.14
N THR A 18 -29.43 36.52 -1.05
CA THR A 18 -29.82 35.37 -1.85
C THR A 18 -28.54 34.76 -2.36
N ALA A 19 -27.97 33.86 -1.57
CA ALA A 19 -27.04 32.87 -2.09
C ALA A 19 -27.80 32.14 -3.19
N LYS A 20 -27.49 32.44 -4.46
CA LYS A 20 -27.81 31.49 -5.54
C LYS A 20 -27.08 30.22 -5.13
N ALA A 21 -27.84 29.17 -4.81
CA ALA A 21 -27.30 27.84 -4.73
C ALA A 21 -26.54 27.62 -6.04
N ARG A 22 -25.20 27.60 -5.97
CA ARG A 22 -24.45 26.95 -7.03
C ARG A 22 -24.91 25.51 -6.93
N THR A 23 -25.42 24.97 -8.03
CA THR A 23 -25.54 23.53 -8.21
C THR A 23 -24.16 22.99 -7.88
N GLU A 24 -24.02 22.45 -6.67
CA GLU A 24 -22.86 21.65 -6.32
C GLU A 24 -22.84 20.55 -7.38
N PRO A 25 -21.71 20.31 -8.07
CA PRO A 25 -21.59 19.04 -8.75
C PRO A 25 -21.84 17.99 -7.67
N ASP A 26 -22.90 17.23 -7.85
CA ASP A 26 -23.13 15.99 -7.12
C ASP A 26 -21.96 15.09 -7.54
N ILE A 27 -20.84 15.22 -6.82
CA ILE A 27 -19.70 14.33 -6.99
C ILE A 27 -20.21 13.02 -6.43
N THR A 28 -20.74 12.20 -7.32
CA THR A 28 -21.12 10.83 -7.05
C THR A 28 -19.83 10.07 -6.75
N LEU A 29 -19.35 10.18 -5.51
CA LEU A 29 -18.20 9.50 -4.92
C LEU A 29 -18.55 8.03 -4.61
N ALA A 30 -19.18 7.34 -5.57
CA ALA A 30 -19.82 6.05 -5.30
C ALA A 30 -19.65 5.00 -6.41
N ALA A 31 -18.82 5.23 -7.43
CA ALA A 31 -18.52 4.22 -8.45
C ALA A 31 -17.06 3.74 -8.41
N GLU A 32 -16.10 4.60 -8.07
CA GLU A 32 -14.67 4.23 -8.11
C GLU A 32 -14.17 3.54 -6.85
N ALA A 33 -14.81 3.74 -5.69
CA ALA A 33 -14.43 3.07 -4.45
C ALA A 33 -14.72 1.55 -4.46
N GLY A 34 -15.76 1.12 -5.18
CA GLY A 34 -16.13 -0.30 -5.25
C GLY A 34 -15.17 -1.17 -6.07
N ASP A 35 -14.51 -0.59 -7.08
CA ASP A 35 -13.53 -1.31 -7.90
C ASP A 35 -12.19 -1.46 -7.16
N VAL A 36 -11.78 -0.47 -6.37
CA VAL A 36 -10.56 -0.54 -5.55
C VAL A 36 -10.69 -1.57 -4.44
N ASP A 37 -11.83 -1.61 -3.73
CA ASP A 37 -12.06 -2.60 -2.66
C ASP A 37 -12.04 -4.04 -3.21
N ALA A 38 -12.68 -4.27 -4.37
CA ALA A 38 -12.69 -5.59 -5.00
C ALA A 38 -11.30 -6.03 -5.53
N GLU A 39 -10.50 -5.08 -6.01
CA GLU A 39 -9.14 -5.35 -6.46
C GLU A 39 -8.20 -5.64 -5.28
N TYR A 40 -8.32 -4.89 -4.18
CA TYR A 40 -7.58 -5.16 -2.95
C TYR A 40 -7.93 -6.53 -2.35
N GLU A 41 -9.22 -6.89 -2.25
CA GLU A 41 -9.66 -8.21 -1.78
C GLU A 41 -9.07 -9.36 -2.61
N ARG A 42 -8.93 -9.14 -3.93
CA ARG A 42 -8.29 -10.09 -4.83
C ARG A 42 -6.80 -10.22 -4.53
N TRP A 43 -6.09 -9.10 -4.33
CA TRP A 43 -4.67 -9.12 -3.97
C TRP A 43 -4.47 -9.87 -2.66
N GLU A 44 -5.29 -9.58 -1.66
CA GLU A 44 -5.22 -10.23 -0.34
C GLU A 44 -5.44 -11.73 -0.45
N THR A 45 -6.44 -12.15 -1.22
CA THR A 45 -6.75 -13.57 -1.43
C THR A 45 -5.59 -14.30 -2.09
N VAL A 46 -5.03 -13.75 -3.18
CA VAL A 46 -3.92 -14.37 -3.90
C VAL A 46 -2.66 -14.41 -3.03
N THR A 47 -2.32 -13.31 -2.36
CA THR A 47 -1.18 -13.25 -1.44
C THR A 47 -1.31 -14.26 -0.31
N ARG A 48 -2.52 -14.46 0.24
CA ARG A 48 -2.79 -15.49 1.26
C ARG A 48 -2.56 -16.90 0.76
N GLN A 49 -2.97 -17.19 -0.48
CA GLN A 49 -2.78 -18.50 -1.08
C GLN A 49 -1.29 -18.82 -1.27
N VAL A 50 -0.51 -17.84 -1.72
CA VAL A 50 0.95 -17.98 -1.85
C VAL A 50 1.61 -18.12 -0.49
N ALA A 51 1.27 -17.25 0.49
CA ALA A 51 1.85 -17.28 1.83
C ALA A 51 1.61 -18.62 2.55
N ALA A 52 0.46 -19.27 2.32
CA ALA A 52 0.15 -20.58 2.88
C ALA A 52 1.10 -21.71 2.42
N LEU A 53 1.84 -21.50 1.34
CA LEU A 53 2.82 -22.45 0.79
C LEU A 53 4.26 -22.15 1.26
N LEU A 54 4.45 -21.11 2.06
CA LEU A 54 5.77 -20.60 2.43
C LEU A 54 5.94 -20.54 3.96
N PRO A 55 7.16 -20.73 4.48
CA PRO A 55 7.47 -20.50 5.88
C PRO A 55 7.56 -18.98 6.15
N SER A 56 6.40 -18.33 6.25
CA SER A 56 6.26 -16.86 6.22
C SER A 56 5.14 -16.36 7.12
N ASN A 57 5.08 -15.04 7.32
CA ASN A 57 3.93 -14.34 7.89
C ASN A 57 3.37 -13.36 6.87
N MET A 58 2.07 -13.07 6.96
CA MET A 58 1.46 -12.00 6.16
C MET A 58 1.36 -10.72 7.00
N LEU A 59 1.67 -9.59 6.38
CA LEU A 59 1.50 -8.25 6.91
C LEU A 59 0.75 -7.41 5.88
N ASP A 60 0.09 -6.35 6.32
CA ASP A 60 -0.48 -5.32 5.45
C ASP A 60 0.29 -4.02 5.71
N ASP A 61 0.91 -3.46 4.68
CA ASP A 61 1.75 -2.26 4.78
C ASP A 61 1.03 -0.97 4.35
N GLY A 62 -0.23 -1.08 3.94
CA GLY A 62 -1.06 0.03 3.47
C GLY A 62 -0.99 0.27 1.96
N ASP A 63 0.02 -0.27 1.26
CA ASP A 63 0.12 -0.31 -0.21
C ASP A 63 -0.25 -1.69 -0.78
N GLY A 64 -0.37 -2.69 0.09
CA GLY A 64 -0.95 -3.98 -0.23
C GLY A 64 -0.61 -5.08 0.78
N PRO A 65 -1.19 -6.28 0.59
CA PRO A 65 -0.84 -7.46 1.36
C PRO A 65 0.56 -7.95 0.97
N THR A 66 1.43 -8.09 1.97
CA THR A 66 2.85 -8.41 1.83
C THR A 66 3.19 -9.70 2.60
N ILE A 67 4.00 -10.56 1.99
CA ILE A 67 4.52 -11.78 2.60
C ILE A 67 5.89 -11.47 3.21
N PHE A 68 6.01 -11.57 4.52
CA PHE A 68 7.23 -11.31 5.28
C PHE A 68 7.95 -12.61 5.67
N PHE A 69 9.26 -12.63 5.48
CA PHE A 69 10.11 -13.81 5.74
C PHE A 69 11.10 -13.63 6.89
N GLY A 70 11.34 -12.39 7.34
CA GLY A 70 12.24 -12.09 8.45
C GLY A 70 13.24 -10.98 8.14
N SER A 71 13.76 -10.33 9.18
CA SER A 71 14.79 -9.29 9.07
C SER A 71 16.15 -9.82 9.53
N ARG A 72 17.23 -9.30 8.93
CA ARG A 72 18.60 -9.55 9.39
C ARG A 72 18.94 -8.64 10.57
N ALA A 73 18.32 -7.46 10.62
CA ALA A 73 18.41 -6.53 11.72
C ALA A 73 17.69 -7.05 12.98
N ALA A 74 17.97 -6.42 14.12
CA ALA A 74 17.43 -6.82 15.43
C ALA A 74 16.28 -5.91 15.90
N ASP A 75 16.22 -4.72 15.31
CA ASP A 75 15.07 -3.82 15.29
C ASP A 75 14.07 -4.30 14.23
N ASP A 76 12.79 -4.06 14.47
CA ASP A 76 11.63 -4.52 13.68
C ASP A 76 11.56 -3.91 12.25
N ASN A 77 12.69 -3.82 11.55
CA ASN A 77 12.84 -3.28 10.22
C ASN A 77 12.16 -4.18 9.17
N PHE A 78 11.89 -3.54 8.02
CA PHE A 78 11.36 -4.15 6.79
C PHE A 78 12.37 -5.16 6.23
N GLY A 79 12.37 -6.36 6.82
CA GLY A 79 13.12 -7.54 6.39
C GLY A 79 12.79 -8.01 4.97
N ASP A 80 13.17 -9.23 4.63
CA ASP A 80 12.87 -9.81 3.32
C ASP A 80 11.37 -10.02 3.18
N HIS A 81 10.82 -9.54 2.06
CA HIS A 81 9.39 -9.61 1.80
C HIS A 81 9.09 -9.76 0.30
N ALA A 82 7.91 -10.29 0.01
CA ALA A 82 7.38 -10.42 -1.35
C ALA A 82 5.97 -9.87 -1.42
N PHE A 83 5.66 -9.17 -2.51
CA PHE A 83 4.38 -8.51 -2.70
C PHE A 83 4.05 -8.38 -4.18
N ILE A 84 2.78 -8.09 -4.45
CA ILE A 84 2.30 -7.77 -5.79
C ILE A 84 2.61 -6.29 -6.03
N ARG A 85 3.45 -6.00 -7.01
CA ARG A 85 3.80 -4.61 -7.34
C ARG A 85 2.59 -3.92 -7.97
N VAL A 86 2.15 -2.83 -7.35
CA VAL A 86 1.13 -1.93 -7.89
C VAL A 86 1.83 -0.89 -8.78
N PRO A 87 1.43 -0.73 -10.05
CA PRO A 87 1.94 0.35 -10.90
C PRO A 87 1.59 1.71 -10.29
N ALA A 88 2.55 2.64 -10.22
CA ALA A 88 2.27 4.00 -9.79
C ALA A 88 1.34 4.71 -10.79
N ASP A 89 0.39 5.50 -10.29
CA ASP A 89 -0.56 6.24 -11.11
C ASP A 89 0.13 7.04 -12.22
N GLY A 90 -0.29 6.84 -13.46
CA GLY A 90 0.17 7.61 -14.62
C GLY A 90 1.29 7.00 -15.46
N LEU A 91 1.72 5.77 -15.16
CA LEU A 91 2.55 5.00 -16.09
C LEU A 91 1.65 4.11 -16.97
N ASP A 92 1.29 4.65 -18.14
CA ASP A 92 0.85 3.87 -19.29
C ASP A 92 1.99 2.94 -19.70
N GLU A 93 1.97 1.69 -19.25
CA GLU A 93 2.53 0.53 -19.95
C GLU A 93 2.20 -0.72 -19.12
N GLU A 94 1.03 -1.29 -19.41
CA GLU A 94 0.53 -2.59 -18.97
C GLU A 94 0.31 -2.73 -17.45
N ARG A 95 -0.95 -2.90 -17.03
CA ARG A 95 -1.39 -3.17 -15.65
C ARG A 95 -0.93 -4.55 -15.14
N LEU A 96 0.34 -4.86 -15.28
CA LEU A 96 0.88 -6.14 -14.88
C LEU A 96 1.30 -6.05 -13.43
N PHE A 97 0.39 -6.50 -12.58
CA PHE A 97 0.57 -6.79 -11.16
C PHE A 97 1.59 -7.92 -10.99
N HIS A 98 2.86 -7.62 -11.26
CA HIS A 98 3.93 -8.59 -11.18
C HIS A 98 4.32 -8.86 -9.74
N TRP A 99 4.73 -10.10 -9.48
CA TRP A 99 5.33 -10.45 -8.20
C TRP A 99 6.71 -9.84 -8.07
N GLN A 100 6.98 -9.25 -6.92
CA GLN A 100 8.24 -8.63 -6.56
C GLN A 100 8.75 -9.22 -5.25
N PHE A 101 10.06 -9.48 -5.19
CA PHE A 101 10.78 -9.88 -3.99
C PHE A 101 11.77 -8.78 -3.65
N GLN A 102 11.72 -8.29 -2.42
CA GLN A 102 12.63 -7.29 -1.91
C GLN A 102 13.37 -7.81 -0.69
N THR A 103 14.68 -7.59 -0.70
CA THR A 103 15.49 -7.77 0.50
C THR A 103 15.56 -6.46 1.27
N GLU A 104 15.72 -6.57 2.60
CA GLU A 104 15.89 -5.43 3.51
C GLU A 104 16.78 -4.30 2.95
N SER A 105 16.22 -3.09 2.86
CA SER A 105 16.94 -1.86 2.50
C SER A 105 17.56 -1.26 3.76
N PHE A 106 18.90 -1.24 3.84
CA PHE A 106 19.60 -0.59 4.95
C PHE A 106 20.37 0.63 4.43
N PRO A 107 20.06 1.86 4.90
CA PRO A 107 20.77 3.06 4.48
C PRO A 107 22.27 3.06 4.83
N GLU A 108 22.73 2.25 5.78
CA GLU A 108 24.13 2.27 6.22
C GLU A 108 24.70 0.88 6.54
N ARG A 109 25.74 0.52 5.78
CA ARG A 109 26.75 -0.53 6.09
C ARG A 109 26.21 -1.94 6.34
N LEU A 110 25.73 -2.57 5.28
CA LEU A 110 25.72 -4.02 5.24
C LEU A 110 27.17 -4.56 5.09
N PRO A 111 27.54 -5.66 5.79
CA PRO A 111 28.77 -6.41 5.52
C PRO A 111 28.82 -6.83 4.03
N SER A 112 30.01 -6.93 3.44
CA SER A 112 30.14 -7.31 2.02
C SER A 112 29.37 -8.61 1.72
N GLY A 113 28.35 -8.54 0.87
CA GLY A 113 27.52 -9.68 0.47
C GLY A 113 26.02 -9.53 0.72
N TYR A 114 25.57 -8.49 1.43
CA TYR A 114 24.15 -8.14 1.50
C TYR A 114 23.92 -6.86 0.70
N HIS A 115 23.07 -6.98 -0.32
CA HIS A 115 22.67 -5.90 -1.19
C HIS A 115 21.17 -5.74 -1.04
N GLU A 116 20.69 -4.49 -1.00
CA GLU A 116 19.32 -4.18 -1.33
C GLU A 116 19.09 -4.61 -2.77
N VAL A 117 18.31 -5.68 -2.96
CA VAL A 117 17.92 -6.16 -4.28
C VAL A 117 16.41 -6.25 -4.33
N SER A 118 15.87 -5.67 -5.39
CA SER A 118 14.47 -5.79 -5.79
C SER A 118 14.43 -6.61 -7.06
N GLU A 119 13.88 -7.82 -6.97
CA GLU A 119 13.64 -8.70 -8.13
C GLU A 119 12.17 -8.66 -8.48
N VAL A 120 11.87 -8.21 -9.69
CA VAL A 120 10.52 -8.27 -10.27
C VAL A 120 10.49 -9.46 -11.21
N SER A 121 9.52 -10.35 -11.02
CA SER A 121 9.30 -11.46 -11.93
C SER A 121 8.87 -10.94 -13.31
N GLU A 122 9.49 -11.45 -14.38
CA GLU A 122 9.15 -11.04 -15.75
C GLU A 122 7.84 -11.68 -16.28
N HIS A 123 7.40 -12.77 -15.63
CA HIS A 123 6.33 -13.64 -16.16
C HIS A 123 5.28 -14.03 -15.12
N LEU A 124 5.52 -13.78 -13.83
CA LEU A 124 4.54 -14.07 -12.78
C LEU A 124 3.75 -12.80 -12.47
N THR A 125 2.43 -12.94 -12.54
CA THR A 125 1.48 -11.87 -12.26
C THR A 125 0.52 -12.31 -11.16
N ILE A 126 -0.38 -11.42 -10.76
CA ILE A 126 -1.49 -11.74 -9.86
C ILE A 126 -2.35 -12.95 -10.32
N ASP A 127 -2.38 -13.23 -11.61
CA ASP A 127 -3.16 -14.33 -12.21
C ASP A 127 -2.38 -15.65 -12.32
N SER A 128 -1.11 -15.66 -11.92
CA SER A 128 -0.29 -16.87 -11.94
C SER A 128 -0.73 -17.87 -10.87
N ASP A 129 -0.42 -19.15 -11.08
CA ASP A 129 -0.69 -20.20 -10.10
C ASP A 129 0.09 -19.89 -8.79
N PRO A 130 -0.58 -19.88 -7.63
CA PRO A 130 0.09 -19.65 -6.35
C PRO A 130 1.29 -20.56 -6.08
N ALA A 131 1.28 -21.80 -6.60
CA ALA A 131 2.38 -22.74 -6.45
C ALA A 131 3.62 -22.33 -7.27
N ASP A 132 3.43 -21.81 -8.48
CA ASP A 132 4.51 -21.31 -9.33
C ASP A 132 5.14 -20.05 -8.72
N VAL A 133 4.30 -19.16 -8.18
CA VAL A 133 4.75 -17.98 -7.44
C VAL A 133 5.53 -18.39 -6.19
N ALA A 134 5.01 -19.32 -5.39
CA ALA A 134 5.70 -19.79 -4.19
C ALA A 134 7.05 -20.44 -4.52
N ALA A 135 7.14 -21.21 -5.61
CA ALA A 135 8.40 -21.79 -6.07
C ALA A 135 9.42 -20.70 -6.45
N TRP A 136 8.99 -19.69 -7.21
CA TRP A 136 9.86 -18.56 -7.56
C TRP A 136 10.32 -17.76 -6.34
N ILE A 137 9.43 -17.51 -5.37
CA ILE A 137 9.79 -16.86 -4.11
C ILE A 137 10.82 -17.69 -3.34
N GLN A 138 10.65 -19.02 -3.25
CA GLN A 138 11.63 -19.91 -2.62
C GLN A 138 13.00 -19.85 -3.31
N GLU A 139 13.03 -19.74 -4.64
CA GLU A 139 14.28 -19.52 -5.38
C GLU A 139 14.95 -18.20 -4.99
N GLN A 140 14.18 -17.11 -4.84
CA GLN A 140 14.72 -15.83 -4.38
C GLN A 140 15.20 -15.92 -2.93
N MET A 141 14.44 -16.56 -2.05
CA MET A 141 14.84 -16.79 -0.66
C MET A 141 16.17 -17.55 -0.57
N TRP A 142 16.36 -18.57 -1.42
CA TRP A 142 17.60 -19.33 -1.50
C TRP A 142 18.75 -18.47 -2.07
N LYS A 143 18.50 -17.76 -3.17
CA LYS A 143 19.45 -16.86 -3.83
C LYS A 143 19.99 -15.80 -2.88
N TYR A 144 19.12 -15.19 -2.08
CA TYR A 144 19.43 -14.09 -1.17
C TYR A 144 19.68 -14.50 0.28
N LYS A 145 19.64 -15.80 0.57
CA LYS A 145 19.82 -16.35 1.91
C LYS A 145 18.93 -15.64 2.93
N THR A 146 17.65 -15.61 2.62
CA THR A 146 16.64 -14.99 3.48
C THR A 146 16.71 -15.57 4.89
N PRO A 147 16.79 -14.71 5.92
CA PRO A 147 16.81 -15.18 7.30
C PRO A 147 15.50 -15.88 7.62
N PRO A 148 15.51 -16.86 8.54
CA PRO A 148 14.27 -17.43 9.03
C PRO A 148 13.48 -16.38 9.79
N LEU A 149 12.15 -16.53 9.75
CA LEU A 149 11.25 -15.70 10.52
C LEU A 149 11.55 -15.87 12.01
N ARG A 150 11.94 -14.78 12.69
CA ARG A 150 12.10 -14.79 14.14
C ARG A 150 10.71 -14.75 14.76
N ILE A 151 10.22 -15.90 15.20
CA ILE A 151 9.05 -15.96 16.07
C ILE A 151 9.54 -15.49 17.45
N PRO A 152 8.95 -14.46 18.07
CA PRO A 152 9.30 -14.07 19.43
C PRO A 152 9.14 -15.29 20.36
N ASP A 153 10.16 -15.58 21.18
CA ASP A 153 10.25 -16.79 22.02
C ASP A 153 9.21 -16.88 23.16
N ASP A 154 8.21 -15.99 23.23
CA ASP A 154 7.24 -15.96 24.32
C ASP A 154 5.79 -16.01 23.83
N VAL A 155 5.23 -17.24 23.80
CA VAL A 155 3.80 -17.55 24.00
C VAL A 155 3.67 -18.65 25.06
#